data_AF-A0ABD1CSM0-F1
#
_entry.id   AF-A0ABD1CSM0-F1
#
_cell.length_a   1.000
_cell.length_b   1.000
_cell.length_c   1.000
_cell.angle_alpha   90.00
_cell.angle_beta   90.00
_cell.angle_gamma   90.00
#
_symmetry.space_group_name_H-M   'P 1'
#
loop_
_entity.id
_entity.type
_entity.pdbx_description
1 polymer ?
#
loop_
_entity_poly.entity_id
_entity_poly.type
_entity_poly.pdbx_seq_one_letter_code
_entity_poly.pdbx_strand_id
1 'polypeptide(L)'
;MGRFQYFDHWTDEQRQDCQTRAKVREFDPGQTIFVEGRSPVNYAHFVLSGRCMVVQCLKMIKSKLSTVIVYPNCRKLPPVEELKRLQSLRPIEYEYRFLDVATFGCGSVFGVGEHMDDRTVVARSRVQCLLIPRYWLLQKPQNQNNVWNRVRVFIEQRQPSRDKLFEWFLSDGRWQRMRTQLREDFAAAHPKTHATALGDVPTLCRIDQSDVFA
;
A
#
# COMPACT_ATOMS: atom_id res chain seq x y z
N MET A 1 -26.38 -3.48 8.07
CA MET A 1 -25.19 -4.36 8.05
C MET A 1 -25.09 -5.27 6.82
N GLY A 2 -26.12 -5.41 5.96
CA GLY A 2 -26.13 -6.36 4.83
C GLY A 2 -25.12 -6.16 3.68
N ARG A 3 -24.12 -5.26 3.83
CA ARG A 3 -22.97 -5.19 2.91
C ARG A 3 -21.82 -6.11 3.32
N PHE A 4 -21.78 -6.53 4.58
CA PHE A 4 -20.77 -7.44 5.12
C PHE A 4 -21.47 -8.73 5.54
N GLN A 5 -21.39 -9.75 4.67
CA GLN A 5 -22.01 -11.05 4.91
C GLN A 5 -21.48 -11.73 6.19
N TYR A 6 -20.31 -11.31 6.68
CA TYR A 6 -19.72 -11.78 7.93
C TYR A 6 -20.61 -11.58 9.17
N PHE A 7 -21.52 -10.61 9.14
CA PHE A 7 -22.40 -10.28 10.27
C PHE A 7 -23.79 -10.93 10.18
N ASP A 8 -24.08 -11.66 9.10
CA ASP A 8 -25.41 -12.25 8.88
C ASP A 8 -25.72 -13.34 9.90
N HIS A 9 -24.69 -14.04 10.38
CA HIS A 9 -24.79 -15.11 11.39
C HIS A 9 -24.86 -14.60 12.84
N TRP A 10 -24.74 -13.28 13.06
CA TRP A 10 -24.81 -12.73 14.40
C TRP A 10 -26.24 -12.72 14.93
N THR A 11 -26.41 -13.04 16.21
CA THR A 11 -27.69 -12.87 16.90
C THR A 11 -27.98 -11.38 17.13
N ASP A 12 -29.23 -11.04 17.45
CA ASP A 12 -29.58 -9.64 17.73
C ASP A 12 -28.87 -9.09 18.96
N GLU A 13 -28.64 -9.93 19.97
CA GLU A 13 -27.83 -9.60 21.16
C GLU A 13 -26.39 -9.22 20.77
N GLN A 14 -25.77 -10.00 19.86
CA GLN A 14 -24.43 -9.74 19.37
C GLN A 14 -24.36 -8.43 18.56
N ARG A 15 -25.40 -8.14 17.77
CA ARG A 15 -25.50 -6.88 17.02
C ARG A 15 -25.65 -5.69 17.95
N GLN A 16 -26.46 -5.80 19.00
CA GLN A 16 -26.67 -4.75 19.99
C GLN A 16 -25.39 -4.47 20.80
N ASP A 17 -24.68 -5.52 21.24
CA ASP A 17 -23.39 -5.38 21.92
C ASP A 17 -22.33 -4.78 20.99
N CYS A 18 -22.31 -5.19 19.71
CA CYS A 18 -21.46 -4.57 18.69
C CYS A 18 -21.74 -3.07 18.56
N GLN A 19 -23.02 -2.69 18.42
CA GLN A 19 -23.43 -1.30 18.24
C GLN A 19 -23.00 -0.41 19.41
N THR A 20 -22.98 -0.95 20.62
CA THR A 20 -22.53 -0.23 21.82
C THR A 20 -21.03 0.03 21.82
N ARG A 21 -20.24 -0.85 21.20
CA ARG A 21 -18.75 -0.81 21.22
C ARG A 21 -18.14 -0.23 19.95
N ALA A 22 -18.85 -0.34 18.84
CA ALA A 22 -18.39 0.10 17.54
C ALA A 22 -18.55 1.60 17.40
N LYS A 23 -17.72 2.20 16.56
CA LYS A 23 -17.80 3.63 16.24
C LYS A 23 -17.67 3.86 14.76
N VAL A 24 -18.44 4.78 14.22
CA VAL A 24 -18.25 5.26 12.85
C VAL A 24 -17.27 6.42 12.89
N ARG A 25 -16.25 6.39 12.03
CA ARG A 25 -15.28 7.46 11.89
C ARG A 25 -15.13 7.84 10.42
N GLU A 26 -15.08 9.14 10.18
CA GLU A 26 -14.81 9.72 8.87
C GLU A 26 -13.36 10.19 8.77
N PHE A 27 -12.84 10.12 7.55
CA PHE A 27 -11.48 10.51 7.22
C PHE A 27 -11.48 11.33 5.94
N ASP A 28 -10.74 12.43 5.95
CA ASP A 28 -10.53 13.28 4.79
C ASP A 28 -9.44 12.70 3.85
N PRO A 29 -9.46 13.03 2.55
CA PRO A 29 -8.42 12.59 1.62
C PRO A 29 -7.01 12.93 2.14
N GLY A 30 -6.08 11.98 2.07
CA GLY A 30 -4.71 12.09 2.57
C GLY A 30 -4.55 11.78 4.06
N GLN A 31 -5.64 11.63 4.83
CA GLN A 31 -5.55 11.32 6.26
C GLN A 31 -5.14 9.86 6.49
N THR A 32 -4.21 9.65 7.42
CA THR A 32 -3.85 8.30 7.88
C THR A 32 -4.98 7.66 8.69
N ILE A 33 -5.44 6.50 8.23
CA ILE A 33 -6.52 5.73 8.85
C ILE A 33 -5.94 4.74 9.86
N PHE A 34 -4.91 3.98 9.46
CA PHE A 34 -4.35 2.89 10.26
C PHE A 34 -2.83 2.82 10.16
N VAL A 35 -2.19 2.62 11.31
CA VAL A 35 -0.77 2.32 11.49
C VAL A 35 -0.71 1.30 12.63
N GLU A 36 -0.01 0.19 12.42
CA GLU A 36 0.15 -0.85 13.44
C GLU A 36 0.82 -0.26 14.70
N GLY A 37 0.36 -0.65 15.88
CA GLY A 37 0.95 -0.23 17.16
C GLY A 37 0.73 1.24 17.58
N ARG A 38 0.10 2.09 16.76
CA ARG A 38 -0.14 3.50 17.12
C ARG A 38 -1.28 3.70 18.12
N SER A 39 -2.27 2.82 18.13
CA SER A 39 -3.45 2.93 18.99
C SER A 39 -3.37 1.95 20.16
N PRO A 40 -3.68 2.37 21.41
CA PRO A 40 -3.70 1.46 22.55
C PRO A 40 -4.79 0.39 22.44
N VAL A 41 -5.90 0.74 21.76
CA VAL A 41 -6.96 -0.20 21.40
C VAL A 41 -6.89 -0.46 19.90
N ASN A 42 -6.70 -1.72 19.55
CA ASN A 42 -6.68 -2.13 18.16
C ASN A 42 -8.12 -2.33 17.64
N TYR A 43 -8.43 -1.71 16.50
CA TYR A 43 -9.73 -1.80 15.83
C TYR A 43 -9.59 -2.49 14.48
N ALA A 44 -10.56 -3.35 14.17
CA ALA A 44 -10.83 -3.73 12.79
C ALA A 44 -11.66 -2.63 12.12
N HIS A 45 -11.28 -2.26 10.89
CA HIS A 45 -11.86 -1.18 10.13
C HIS A 45 -12.64 -1.76 8.95
N PHE A 46 -13.94 -1.46 8.92
CA PHE A 46 -14.86 -1.87 7.86
C PHE A 46 -15.23 -0.66 7.02
N VAL A 47 -14.83 -0.65 5.74
CA VAL A 47 -15.03 0.51 4.87
C VAL A 47 -16.49 0.59 4.44
N LEU A 48 -17.20 1.62 4.91
CA LEU A 48 -18.60 1.88 4.60
C LEU A 48 -18.77 2.65 3.29
N SER A 49 -17.84 3.57 3.02
CA SER A 49 -17.80 4.40 1.81
C SER A 49 -16.40 4.94 1.53
N GLY A 50 -16.15 5.36 0.30
CA GLY A 50 -14.86 5.88 -0.15
C GLY A 50 -13.85 4.80 -0.54
N ARG A 51 -12.60 5.23 -0.74
CA ARG A 51 -11.45 4.35 -1.02
C ARG A 51 -10.25 4.72 -0.16
N CYS A 52 -9.58 3.69 0.34
CA CYS A 52 -8.32 3.78 1.06
C CYS A 52 -7.21 3.15 0.22
N MET A 53 -5.97 3.58 0.41
CA MET A 53 -4.78 2.95 -0.15
C MET A 53 -3.88 2.43 0.97
N VAL A 54 -3.17 1.35 0.70
CA VAL A 54 -2.17 0.75 1.58
C VAL A 54 -0.82 1.17 1.04
N VAL A 55 -0.14 2.03 1.78
CA VAL A 55 1.17 2.54 1.41
C VAL A 55 2.25 1.78 2.15
N GLN A 56 3.26 1.31 1.44
CA GLN A 56 4.47 0.74 2.02
C GLN A 56 5.68 1.63 1.74
N CYS A 57 6.50 1.86 2.77
CA CYS A 57 7.74 2.61 2.63
C CYS A 57 8.92 1.66 2.35
N LEU A 58 9.61 1.90 1.23
CA LEU A 58 10.87 1.26 0.90
C LEU A 58 12.04 2.20 1.25
N LYS A 59 12.92 1.73 2.13
CA LYS A 59 14.17 2.41 2.48
C LYS A 59 15.32 1.86 1.63
N MET A 60 15.95 2.73 0.86
CA MET A 60 16.95 2.41 -0.16
C MET A 60 18.25 3.16 0.11
N ILE A 61 19.35 2.69 -0.45
CA ILE A 61 20.66 3.36 -0.42
C ILE A 61 21.06 3.70 -1.86
N LYS A 62 21.49 4.93 -2.11
CA LYS A 62 22.06 5.32 -3.41
C LYS A 62 23.56 5.05 -3.47
N SER A 63 24.03 4.44 -4.56
CA SER A 63 25.45 4.31 -4.89
C SER A 63 25.78 5.04 -6.21
N LYS A 64 26.96 5.65 -6.31
CA LYS A 64 27.40 6.46 -7.47
C LYS A 64 27.91 5.66 -8.66
N LEU A 65 28.30 4.39 -8.47
CA LEU A 65 28.91 3.54 -9.53
C LEU A 65 27.87 2.75 -10.36
N SER A 66 26.67 2.67 -9.84
CA SER A 66 25.45 2.10 -10.41
C SER A 66 24.42 2.22 -9.30
N THR A 67 23.15 2.42 -9.61
CA THR A 67 22.07 2.44 -8.61
C THR A 67 21.92 1.03 -8.00
N VAL A 68 22.90 0.58 -7.23
CA VAL A 68 22.79 -0.65 -6.44
C VAL A 68 21.96 -0.27 -5.22
N ILE A 69 20.66 -0.47 -5.36
CA ILE A 69 19.72 -0.27 -4.27
C ILE A 69 19.90 -1.46 -3.33
N VAL A 70 20.60 -1.25 -2.21
CA VAL A 70 20.78 -2.27 -1.17
C VAL A 70 19.72 -2.10 -0.10
N TYR A 71 19.04 -3.20 0.24
CA TYR A 71 18.12 -3.23 1.37
C TYR A 71 18.75 -3.68 2.67
N PRO A 72 18.30 -3.11 3.80
CA PRO A 72 18.74 -3.57 5.11
C PRO A 72 18.06 -4.85 5.63
N ASN A 73 17.06 -5.49 4.97
CA ASN A 73 16.53 -6.79 5.44
C ASN A 73 16.42 -7.90 4.37
N CYS A 74 17.10 -7.82 3.22
CA CYS A 74 17.36 -9.08 2.53
C CYS A 74 18.29 -9.88 3.44
N ARG A 75 18.05 -11.16 3.68
CA ARG A 75 18.94 -12.09 4.42
C ARG A 75 20.36 -12.23 3.80
N LYS A 76 20.71 -11.34 2.88
CA LYS A 76 21.99 -11.13 2.21
C LYS A 76 22.42 -9.66 2.35
N LEU A 77 22.33 -9.07 3.54
CA LEU A 77 23.11 -7.86 3.75
C LEU A 77 24.60 -8.23 3.66
N PRO A 78 25.47 -7.35 3.15
CA PRO A 78 26.84 -7.34 3.64
C PRO A 78 26.80 -7.26 5.18
N PRO A 79 27.66 -7.99 5.92
CA PRO A 79 27.67 -7.96 7.38
C PRO A 79 27.56 -6.53 7.93
N VAL A 80 26.92 -6.34 9.10
CA VAL A 80 26.73 -5.01 9.72
C VAL A 80 28.03 -4.21 9.80
N GLU A 81 29.15 -4.91 9.90
CA GLU A 81 30.53 -4.42 9.86
C GLU A 81 30.93 -3.77 8.52
N GLU A 82 30.48 -4.29 7.37
CA GLU A 82 30.70 -3.68 6.05
C GLU A 82 29.88 -2.40 5.87
N LEU A 83 28.65 -2.36 6.37
CA LEU A 83 27.84 -1.13 6.39
C LEU A 83 28.50 -0.05 7.27
N LYS A 84 29.02 -0.41 8.44
CA LYS A 84 29.78 0.50 9.30
C LYS A 84 31.09 0.96 8.63
N ARG A 85 31.79 0.09 7.92
CA ARG A 85 32.98 0.45 7.11
C ARG A 85 32.63 1.41 5.97
N LEU A 86 31.56 1.16 5.22
CA LEU A 86 31.09 2.07 4.17
C LEU A 86 30.68 3.43 4.74
N GLN A 87 30.00 3.45 5.89
CA GLN A 87 29.67 4.68 6.64
C GLN A 87 30.92 5.47 7.06
N SER A 88 32.00 4.77 7.46
CA SER A 88 33.26 5.42 7.83
C SER A 88 34.05 5.99 6.64
N LEU A 89 33.78 5.52 5.42
CA LEU A 89 34.47 5.96 4.20
C LEU A 89 33.71 7.08 3.48
N ARG A 90 32.37 7.05 3.47
CA ARG A 90 31.50 8.09 2.88
C ARG A 90 30.12 8.10 3.56
N PRO A 91 29.44 9.25 3.63
CA PRO A 91 28.05 9.30 4.09
C PRO A 91 27.15 8.48 3.17
N ILE A 92 26.43 7.52 3.77
CA ILE A 92 25.38 6.74 3.09
C ILE A 92 24.16 7.64 2.89
N GLU A 93 23.79 7.88 1.64
CA GLU A 93 22.56 8.60 1.30
C GLU A 93 21.38 7.61 1.24
N TYR A 94 20.44 7.77 2.16
CA TYR A 94 19.20 6.99 2.17
C TYR A 94 18.14 7.68 1.33
N GLU A 95 17.44 6.90 0.52
CA GLU A 95 16.25 7.33 -0.23
C GLU A 95 15.04 6.55 0.28
N TYR A 96 13.93 7.26 0.48
CA TYR A 96 12.66 6.65 0.89
C TYR A 96 11.67 6.76 -0.26
N ARG A 97 11.07 5.64 -0.65
CA ARG A 97 10.01 5.60 -1.67
C ARG A 97 8.76 4.99 -1.07
N PHE A 98 7.64 5.69 -1.22
CA PHE A 98 6.34 5.21 -0.80
C PHE A 98 5.63 4.59 -2.01
N LEU A 99 5.19 3.34 -1.86
CA LEU A 99 4.49 2.59 -2.90
C LEU A 99 3.03 2.34 -2.51
N ASP A 100 2.10 2.52 -3.44
CA ASP A 100 0.72 2.03 -3.30
C ASP A 100 0.70 0.52 -3.56
N VAL A 101 0.39 -0.26 -2.52
CA VAL A 101 0.42 -1.73 -2.54
C VAL A 101 -0.97 -2.32 -2.78
N ALA A 102 -2.02 -1.64 -2.30
CA ALA A 102 -3.38 -2.14 -2.40
C ALA A 102 -4.40 -1.02 -2.17
N THR A 103 -5.56 -1.13 -2.82
CA THR A 103 -6.70 -0.24 -2.58
C THR A 103 -7.82 -1.00 -1.88
N PHE A 104 -8.35 -0.43 -0.78
CA PHE A 104 -9.55 -0.91 -0.10
C PHE A 104 -10.74 -0.02 -0.43
N GLY A 105 -11.81 -0.62 -0.95
CA GLY A 105 -13.06 0.08 -1.26
C GLY A 105 -14.17 -0.25 -0.27
N CYS A 106 -15.35 0.31 -0.51
CA CYS A 106 -16.58 -0.07 0.20
C CYS A 106 -16.75 -1.60 0.28
N GLY A 107 -17.02 -2.12 1.48
CA GLY A 107 -17.13 -3.57 1.74
C GLY A 107 -15.80 -4.26 2.08
N SER A 108 -14.67 -3.54 2.00
CA SER A 108 -13.37 -4.08 2.42
C SER A 108 -13.18 -3.98 3.94
N VAL A 109 -12.29 -4.83 4.46
CA VAL A 109 -11.91 -4.85 5.88
C VAL A 109 -10.40 -4.94 6.02
N PHE A 110 -9.85 -4.26 7.03
CA PHE A 110 -8.43 -4.31 7.43
C PHE A 110 -8.30 -4.05 8.94
N GLY A 111 -7.12 -4.29 9.52
CA GLY A 111 -6.86 -4.20 10.95
C GLY A 111 -7.45 -5.35 11.77
N VAL A 112 -7.79 -6.48 11.12
CA VAL A 112 -8.28 -7.70 11.79
C VAL A 112 -7.16 -8.47 12.49
N GLY A 113 -5.91 -8.13 12.19
CA GLY A 113 -4.69 -8.69 12.77
C GLY A 113 -3.72 -9.23 11.72
N GLU A 114 -3.89 -8.84 10.46
CA GLU A 114 -2.95 -9.09 9.37
C GLU A 114 -1.65 -8.30 9.57
N HIS A 115 -0.56 -8.79 8.98
CA HIS A 115 0.75 -8.15 9.11
C HIS A 115 0.83 -6.79 8.38
N MET A 116 1.04 -5.71 9.15
CA MET A 116 1.05 -4.32 8.66
C MET A 116 2.26 -3.49 9.17
N ASP A 117 3.30 -4.11 9.71
CA ASP A 117 4.40 -3.41 10.40
C ASP A 117 5.10 -2.31 9.58
N ASP A 118 5.26 -2.53 8.26
CA ASP A 118 5.88 -1.58 7.33
C ASP A 118 4.84 -0.81 6.46
N ARG A 119 3.56 -0.83 6.86
CA ARG A 119 2.45 -0.35 6.04
C ARG A 119 1.58 0.65 6.77
N THR A 120 0.98 1.53 5.99
CA THR A 120 0.05 2.53 6.48
C THR A 120 -1.16 2.58 5.57
N VAL A 121 -2.35 2.59 6.16
CA VAL A 121 -3.58 2.79 5.39
C VAL A 121 -3.93 4.27 5.41
N VAL A 122 -4.10 4.86 4.23
CA VAL A 122 -4.38 6.27 4.02
C VAL A 122 -5.67 6.42 3.24
N ALA A 123 -6.47 7.44 3.56
CA ALA A 123 -7.68 7.78 2.82
C ALA A 123 -7.30 8.34 1.44
N ARG A 124 -7.78 7.73 0.35
CA ARG A 124 -7.57 8.24 -1.02
C ARG A 124 -8.67 9.23 -1.43
N SER A 125 -9.89 9.00 -0.93
CA SER A 125 -11.03 9.92 -0.99
C SER A 125 -11.51 10.22 0.43
N ARG A 126 -12.62 10.96 0.58
CA ARG A 126 -13.34 10.95 1.86
C ARG A 126 -13.81 9.52 2.14
N VAL A 127 -13.46 8.98 3.30
CA VAL A 127 -13.71 7.58 3.68
C VAL A 127 -14.48 7.57 4.97
N GLN A 128 -15.48 6.68 5.06
CA GLN A 128 -16.15 6.36 6.31
C GLN A 128 -15.89 4.91 6.67
N CYS A 129 -15.44 4.66 7.89
CA CYS A 129 -15.20 3.33 8.42
C CYS A 129 -16.03 3.06 9.67
N LEU A 130 -16.57 1.85 9.78
CA LEU A 130 -17.03 1.28 11.05
C LEU A 130 -15.84 0.62 11.73
N LEU A 131 -15.51 1.08 12.94
CA LEU A 131 -14.41 0.58 13.75
C LEU A 131 -14.99 -0.31 14.84
N ILE A 132 -14.60 -1.59 14.84
CA ILE A 132 -14.99 -2.56 15.86
C ILE A 132 -13.75 -2.97 16.66
N PRO A 133 -13.77 -2.91 18.00
CA PRO A 133 -12.63 -3.34 18.81
C PRO A 133 -12.25 -4.79 18.50
N ARG A 134 -10.98 -5.01 18.13
CA ARG A 134 -10.48 -6.31 17.69
C ARG A 134 -10.58 -7.37 18.79
N TYR A 135 -10.33 -6.99 20.05
CA TYR A 135 -10.44 -7.91 21.18
C TYR A 135 -11.84 -8.52 21.30
N TRP A 136 -12.88 -7.74 20.98
CA TRP A 136 -14.28 -8.17 21.04
C TRP A 136 -14.66 -8.97 19.79
N LEU A 137 -14.26 -8.46 18.61
CA LEU A 137 -14.54 -9.10 17.32
C LEU A 137 -13.97 -10.53 17.23
N LEU A 138 -12.82 -10.77 17.85
CA LEU A 138 -12.13 -12.06 17.83
C LEU A 138 -12.56 -13.03 18.94
N GLN A 139 -13.48 -12.65 19.82
CA GLN A 139 -14.01 -13.57 20.84
C GLN A 139 -14.77 -14.72 20.18
N LYS A 140 -14.70 -15.92 20.78
CA LYS A 140 -15.35 -17.13 20.25
C LYS A 140 -16.83 -16.96 19.89
N PRO A 141 -17.67 -16.25 20.67
CA PRO A 141 -19.08 -16.05 20.31
C PRO A 141 -19.27 -15.31 18.99
N GLN A 142 -18.42 -14.29 18.72
CA GLN A 142 -18.52 -13.43 17.54
C GLN A 142 -17.77 -13.99 16.32
N ASN A 143 -16.70 -14.75 16.57
CA ASN A 143 -15.81 -15.33 15.56
C ASN A 143 -16.12 -16.82 15.33
N GLN A 144 -17.39 -17.13 15.05
CA GLN A 144 -17.80 -18.49 14.70
C GLN A 144 -17.01 -18.96 13.47
N ASN A 145 -16.63 -20.23 13.45
CA ASN A 145 -15.86 -20.86 12.35
C ASN A 145 -14.54 -20.13 12.00
N ASN A 146 -13.98 -19.33 12.92
CA ASN A 146 -12.74 -18.58 12.72
C ASN A 146 -12.76 -17.71 11.44
N VAL A 147 -13.93 -17.13 11.11
CA VAL A 147 -14.11 -16.30 9.90
C VAL A 147 -13.05 -15.20 9.80
N TRP A 148 -12.74 -14.51 10.90
CA TRP A 148 -11.76 -13.41 10.87
C TRP A 148 -10.33 -13.88 10.63
N ASN A 149 -9.96 -15.10 11.05
CA ASN A 149 -8.66 -15.68 10.70
C ASN A 149 -8.60 -16.04 9.21
N ARG A 150 -9.71 -16.52 8.63
CA ARG A 150 -9.77 -16.79 7.19
C ARG A 150 -9.65 -15.50 6.37
N VAL A 151 -10.33 -14.43 6.81
CA VAL A 151 -10.22 -13.09 6.22
C VAL A 151 -8.78 -12.58 6.34
N ARG A 152 -8.14 -12.71 7.51
CA ARG A 152 -6.74 -12.35 7.71
C ARG A 152 -5.83 -13.06 6.70
N VAL A 153 -5.90 -14.39 6.64
CA VAL A 153 -5.07 -15.19 5.72
C VAL A 153 -5.30 -14.77 4.26
N PHE A 154 -6.54 -14.49 3.88
CA PHE A 154 -6.87 -14.03 2.53
C PHE A 154 -6.27 -12.67 2.19
N ILE A 155 -6.25 -11.72 3.14
CA ILE A 155 -5.59 -10.43 2.95
C ILE A 155 -4.07 -10.63 2.82
N GLU A 156 -3.47 -11.42 3.71
CA GLU A 156 -2.03 -11.68 3.73
C GLU A 156 -1.53 -12.36 2.45
N GLN A 157 -2.27 -13.34 1.93
CA GLN A 157 -1.90 -14.05 0.69
C GLN A 157 -1.87 -13.15 -0.55
N ARG A 158 -2.67 -12.08 -0.55
CA ARG A 158 -2.74 -11.14 -1.68
C ARG A 158 -1.70 -10.04 -1.61
N GLN A 159 -1.19 -9.79 -0.41
CA GLN A 159 -0.23 -8.74 -0.19
C GLN A 159 1.18 -9.23 -0.57
N PRO A 160 1.89 -8.55 -1.49
CA PRO A 160 3.25 -8.92 -1.84
C PRO A 160 4.18 -8.75 -0.62
N SER A 161 5.22 -9.58 -0.53
CA SER A 161 6.27 -9.34 0.46
C SER A 161 7.05 -8.07 0.12
N ARG A 162 7.78 -7.51 1.09
CA ARG A 162 8.63 -6.35 0.87
C ARG A 162 9.70 -6.60 -0.19
N ASP A 163 10.28 -7.79 -0.20
CA ASP A 163 11.27 -8.21 -1.20
C ASP A 163 10.64 -8.28 -2.60
N LYS A 164 9.42 -8.80 -2.72
CA LYS A 164 8.71 -8.86 -4.00
C LYS A 164 8.33 -7.47 -4.51
N LEU A 165 7.86 -6.58 -3.62
CA LEU A 165 7.58 -5.18 -3.95
C LEU A 165 8.81 -4.47 -4.51
N PHE A 166 9.99 -4.81 -4.03
CA PHE A 166 11.20 -4.26 -4.58
C PHE A 166 11.58 -4.77 -5.94
N GLU A 167 11.51 -6.10 -6.13
CA GLU A 167 11.81 -6.69 -7.42
C GLU A 167 10.92 -6.05 -8.48
N TRP A 168 9.65 -5.82 -8.13
CA TRP A 168 8.71 -5.05 -8.92
C TRP A 168 9.17 -3.60 -9.14
N PHE A 169 9.52 -2.86 -8.09
CA PHE A 169 10.04 -1.49 -8.20
C PHE A 169 11.26 -1.39 -9.13
N LEU A 170 12.24 -2.31 -9.00
CA LEU A 170 13.40 -2.36 -9.86
C LEU A 170 13.04 -2.71 -11.31
N SER A 171 12.10 -3.64 -11.49
CA SER A 171 11.63 -4.03 -12.82
C SER A 171 10.90 -2.90 -13.52
N ASP A 172 10.08 -2.16 -12.79
CA ASP A 172 9.37 -0.99 -13.31
C ASP A 172 10.38 0.10 -13.67
N GLY A 173 11.35 0.41 -12.81
CA GLY A 173 12.41 1.36 -13.15
C GLY A 173 13.30 0.96 -14.33
N ARG A 174 13.46 -0.34 -14.62
CA ARG A 174 14.12 -0.81 -15.86
C ARG A 174 13.21 -0.66 -17.07
N TRP A 175 11.94 -1.03 -16.93
CA TRP A 175 10.94 -0.90 -17.98
C TRP A 175 10.75 0.55 -18.41
N GLN A 176 10.64 1.49 -17.45
CA GLN A 176 10.53 2.92 -17.74
C GLN A 176 11.70 3.44 -18.56
N ARG A 177 12.94 3.10 -18.17
CA ARG A 177 14.15 3.48 -18.91
C ARG A 177 14.17 2.90 -20.32
N MET A 178 13.84 1.61 -20.46
CA MET A 178 13.79 0.95 -21.76
C MET A 178 12.70 1.56 -22.65
N ARG A 179 11.53 1.87 -22.10
CA ARG A 179 10.43 2.52 -22.82
C ARG A 179 10.84 3.90 -23.34
N THR A 180 11.52 4.69 -22.53
CA THR A 180 12.04 6.01 -22.95
C THR A 180 13.09 5.86 -24.05
N GLN A 181 14.05 4.94 -23.88
CA GLN A 181 15.07 4.67 -24.90
C GLN A 181 14.46 4.26 -26.24
N LEU A 182 13.51 3.30 -26.22
CA LEU A 182 12.82 2.85 -27.43
C LEU A 182 12.06 3.99 -28.13
N ARG A 183 11.44 4.89 -27.35
CA ARG A 183 10.77 6.07 -27.90
C ARG A 183 11.76 7.01 -28.58
N GLU A 184 12.91 7.26 -27.95
CA GLU A 184 13.97 8.11 -28.48
C GLU A 184 14.60 7.50 -29.74
N ASP A 185 14.93 6.21 -29.72
CA ASP A 185 15.48 5.48 -30.86
C ASP A 185 14.51 5.49 -32.05
N PHE A 186 13.22 5.25 -31.80
CA PHE A 186 12.20 5.28 -32.83
C PHE A 186 12.04 6.68 -33.43
N ALA A 187 12.04 7.73 -32.61
CA ALA A 187 11.96 9.12 -33.05
C ALA A 187 13.22 9.56 -33.83
N ALA A 188 14.38 9.03 -33.48
CA ALA A 188 15.63 9.28 -34.20
C ALA A 188 15.65 8.60 -35.58
N ALA A 189 15.14 7.35 -35.67
CA ALA A 189 15.03 6.62 -36.92
C ALA A 189 13.93 7.15 -37.85
N HIS A 190 12.87 7.75 -37.29
CA HIS A 190 11.71 8.26 -38.02
C HIS A 190 11.48 9.74 -37.69
N PRO A 191 12.30 10.65 -38.25
CA PRO A 191 12.14 12.08 -38.03
C PRO A 191 10.76 12.54 -38.48
N LYS A 192 10.18 13.50 -37.73
CA LYS A 192 8.84 14.02 -37.99
C LYS A 192 8.73 14.55 -39.42
N THR A 193 7.87 13.92 -40.23
CA THR A 193 7.51 14.39 -41.56
C THR A 193 6.40 15.46 -41.54
N HIS A 194 5.67 15.56 -40.43
CA HIS A 194 4.54 16.47 -40.28
C HIS A 194 4.73 17.44 -39.10
N ALA A 195 4.09 18.61 -39.20
CA ALA A 195 4.18 19.69 -38.21
C ALA A 195 3.34 19.44 -36.94
N THR A 196 2.97 18.19 -36.65
CA THR A 196 2.14 17.84 -35.49
C THR A 196 2.85 18.21 -34.18
N ALA A 197 2.23 19.15 -33.47
CA ALA A 197 2.68 19.68 -32.19
C ALA A 197 2.04 18.90 -31.04
N LEU A 198 2.61 19.05 -29.83
CA LEU A 198 2.05 18.43 -28.62
C LEU A 198 0.61 18.92 -28.33
N GLY A 199 0.25 20.11 -28.80
CA GLY A 199 -1.11 20.66 -28.68
C GLY A 199 -2.16 19.90 -29.50
N ASP A 200 -1.76 19.27 -30.61
CA ASP A 200 -2.64 18.48 -31.48
C ASP A 200 -2.98 17.11 -30.88
N VAL A 201 -2.19 16.68 -29.88
CA VAL A 201 -2.45 15.45 -29.13
C VAL A 201 -3.59 15.72 -28.15
N PRO A 202 -4.65 14.91 -28.14
CA PRO A 202 -5.75 15.04 -27.18
C PRO A 202 -5.25 15.12 -25.75
N THR A 203 -5.85 15.99 -24.94
CA THR A 203 -5.44 16.23 -23.54
C THR A 203 -5.41 14.94 -22.72
N LEU A 204 -6.31 14.00 -23.00
CA LEU A 204 -6.36 12.69 -22.33
C LEU A 204 -5.04 11.91 -22.48
N CYS A 205 -4.46 11.90 -23.69
CA CYS A 205 -3.19 11.24 -23.96
C CYS A 205 -1.99 11.95 -23.32
N ARG A 206 -2.13 13.24 -22.98
CA ARG A 206 -1.11 14.02 -22.28
C ARG A 206 -1.13 13.79 -20.78
N ILE A 207 -2.31 13.57 -20.19
CA ILE A 207 -2.48 13.31 -18.75
C ILE A 207 -1.89 11.95 -18.37
N ASP A 208 -2.10 10.92 -19.20
CA ASP A 208 -1.56 9.57 -18.97
C ASP A 208 -0.03 9.51 -18.99
N GLN A 209 0.63 10.48 -19.64
CA GLN A 209 2.09 10.61 -19.67
C GLN A 209 2.67 11.41 -18.51
N SER A 210 1.83 12.05 -17.68
CA SER A 210 2.30 12.81 -16.53
C SER A 210 2.42 11.90 -15.31
N ASP A 211 3.63 11.82 -14.73
CA ASP A 211 3.94 11.04 -13.51
C ASP A 211 3.17 11.52 -12.25
N VAL A 212 2.17 12.39 -12.41
CA VAL A 212 1.34 12.97 -11.34
C VAL A 212 0.46 11.90 -10.68
N PHE A 213 0.31 10.72 -11.30
CA PHE A 213 -0.52 9.62 -10.81
C PHE A 213 0.21 8.26 -10.72
N ALA A 214 1.54 8.23 -10.86
CA ALA A 214 2.36 7.03 -10.68
C ALA A 214 2.93 6.94 -9.26
#